data_AF-A0A841HNC1-F1
#
_entry.id   AF-A0A841HNC1-F1
#
_cell.length_a   1.000
_cell.length_b   1.000
_cell.length_c   1.000
_cell.angle_alpha   90.00
_cell.angle_beta   90.00
_cell.angle_gamma   90.00
#
_symmetry.space_group_name_H-M   'P 1'
#
loop_
_entity.id
_entity.type
_entity.pdbx_description
1 polymer ?
#
loop_
_entity_poly.entity_id
_entity_poly.type
_entity_poly.pdbx_seq_one_letter_code
_entity_poly.pdbx_strand_id
1 'polypeptide(L)'
;MTQRAVPTASYENMPLSLVLFRYLWPFWLFKNAATGDRLTRAAAYRHNRTMRVHLPGYLLKWLCNCALAFGLIMAFDSRTAHASGLLSVMAAGAGVMFACAVTVLFVTCYIYVYLSHNGD
;
A
#
# COMPACT_ATOMS: atom_id res chain seq x y z
N MET A 1 -7.82 -41.39 9.48
CA MET A 1 -8.01 -39.93 9.69
C MET A 1 -6.64 -39.27 9.55
N THR A 2 -6.34 -38.68 8.41
CA THR A 2 -5.04 -38.06 8.10
C THR A 2 -5.04 -36.60 8.56
N GLN A 3 -4.33 -36.32 9.65
CA GLN A 3 -4.11 -34.98 10.19
C GLN A 3 -3.24 -34.19 9.20
N ARG A 4 -3.84 -33.27 8.43
CA ARG A 4 -3.08 -32.27 7.66
C ARG A 4 -2.35 -31.38 8.67
N ALA A 5 -1.04 -31.57 8.80
CA ALA A 5 -0.19 -30.60 9.46
C ALA A 5 -0.35 -29.26 8.74
N VAL A 6 -0.90 -28.26 9.44
CA VAL A 6 -0.89 -26.87 8.98
C VAL A 6 0.57 -26.44 8.97
N PRO A 7 1.15 -26.00 7.83
CA PRO A 7 2.54 -25.58 7.77
C PRO A 7 2.69 -24.24 8.50
N THR A 8 2.81 -24.28 9.83
CA THR A 8 3.06 -23.12 10.68
C THR A 8 4.52 -22.66 10.61
N ALA A 9 5.43 -23.55 10.18
CA ALA A 9 6.88 -23.30 10.13
C ALA A 9 7.36 -22.28 9.08
N SER A 10 6.53 -21.86 8.11
CA SER A 10 6.97 -20.95 7.04
C SER A 10 7.01 -19.46 7.41
N TYR A 11 6.41 -19.05 8.53
CA TYR A 11 6.42 -17.63 8.94
C TYR A 11 7.57 -17.28 9.90
N GLU A 12 8.17 -18.27 10.56
CA GLU A 12 9.15 -18.07 11.64
C GLU A 12 10.47 -17.45 11.16
N ASN A 13 10.77 -17.59 9.86
CA ASN A 13 11.98 -17.05 9.23
C ASN A 13 11.71 -15.94 8.20
N MET A 14 10.51 -15.34 8.17
CA MET A 14 10.26 -14.22 7.26
C MET A 14 10.95 -12.96 7.79
N PRO A 15 11.83 -12.32 7.00
CA PRO A 15 12.48 -11.09 7.43
C PRO A 15 11.43 -9.99 7.63
N LEU A 16 11.57 -9.21 8.71
CA LEU A 16 10.63 -8.13 9.06
C LEU A 16 10.39 -7.16 7.89
N SER A 17 11.43 -6.90 7.09
CA SER A 17 11.35 -6.08 5.88
C SER A 17 10.31 -6.59 4.87
N LEU A 18 10.21 -7.91 4.70
CA LEU A 18 9.26 -8.52 3.77
C LEU A 18 7.83 -8.47 4.32
N VAL A 19 7.66 -8.62 5.64
CA VAL A 19 6.36 -8.48 6.30
C VAL A 19 5.87 -7.03 6.20
N LEU A 20 6.74 -6.05 6.48
CA LEU A 20 6.47 -4.63 6.30
C LEU A 20 6.13 -4.31 4.85
N PHE A 21 6.91 -4.80 3.89
CA PHE A 21 6.63 -4.62 2.46
C PHE A 21 5.26 -5.18 2.09
N ARG A 22 4.90 -6.39 2.55
CA ARG A 22 3.57 -6.98 2.29
C ARG A 22 2.44 -6.18 2.94
N TYR A 23 2.69 -5.63 4.13
CA TYR A 23 1.69 -4.86 4.89
C TYR A 23 1.47 -3.45 4.33
N LEU A 24 2.50 -2.85 3.74
CA LEU A 24 2.47 -1.51 3.14
C LEU A 24 2.05 -1.56 1.66
N TRP A 25 2.45 -2.59 0.92
CA TRP A 25 2.38 -2.61 -0.54
C TRP A 25 1.26 -3.54 -1.07
N PRO A 26 0.17 -3.00 -1.63
CA PRO A 26 -0.96 -3.82 -2.11
C PRO A 26 -0.66 -4.55 -3.43
N PHE A 27 0.33 -4.09 -4.19
CA PHE A 27 0.59 -4.56 -5.55
C PHE A 27 1.06 -6.02 -5.63
N TRP A 28 1.58 -6.58 -4.54
CA TRP A 28 1.96 -7.99 -4.50
C TRP A 28 0.76 -8.93 -4.65
N LEU A 29 -0.45 -8.46 -4.33
CA LEU A 29 -1.68 -9.24 -4.41
C LEU A 29 -2.18 -9.41 -5.87
N PHE A 30 -1.74 -8.55 -6.78
CA PHE A 30 -2.22 -8.55 -8.15
C PHE A 30 -1.32 -9.35 -9.07
N LYS A 31 -1.95 -10.14 -9.94
CA LYS A 31 -1.26 -10.87 -11.00
C LYS A 31 -1.21 -10.00 -12.26
N ASN A 32 -0.04 -9.94 -12.89
CA ASN A 32 0.14 -9.21 -14.15
C ASN A 32 -0.75 -9.79 -15.25
N ALA A 33 -1.75 -9.02 -15.68
CA ALA A 33 -2.68 -9.40 -16.75
C ALA A 33 -2.25 -8.90 -18.14
N ALA A 34 -1.10 -8.21 -18.24
CA ALA A 34 -0.58 -7.67 -19.49
C ALA A 34 0.14 -8.73 -20.37
N THR A 35 0.47 -9.90 -19.80
CA THR A 35 1.32 -10.90 -20.45
C THR A 35 0.62 -12.26 -20.51
N GLY A 36 0.45 -12.82 -21.72
CA GLY A 36 0.00 -14.20 -21.92
C GLY A 36 -1.22 -14.36 -22.84
N ASP A 37 -1.57 -15.62 -23.09
CA ASP A 37 -2.69 -16.05 -23.92
C ASP A 37 -4.05 -15.56 -23.36
N ARG A 38 -5.08 -15.51 -24.22
CA ARG A 38 -6.42 -14.97 -23.87
C ARG A 38 -7.01 -15.64 -22.61
N LEU A 39 -6.80 -16.95 -22.45
CA LEU A 39 -7.28 -17.72 -21.30
C LEU A 39 -6.52 -17.39 -20.02
N THR A 40 -5.20 -17.23 -20.10
CA THR A 40 -4.35 -16.85 -18.95
C THR A 40 -4.69 -15.45 -18.47
N ARG A 41 -4.96 -14.53 -19.40
CA ARG A 41 -5.41 -13.17 -19.08
C ARG A 41 -6.76 -13.16 -18.38
N ALA A 42 -7.73 -13.94 -18.86
CA ALA A 42 -9.05 -14.04 -18.22
C ALA A 42 -8.97 -14.63 -16.79
N ALA A 43 -8.11 -15.63 -16.58
CA ALA A 43 -7.86 -16.20 -15.25
C ALA A 43 -7.19 -15.19 -14.29
N ALA A 44 -6.19 -14.43 -14.77
CA ALA A 44 -5.56 -13.37 -14.00
C ALA A 44 -6.54 -12.25 -13.63
N TYR A 45 -7.43 -11.85 -14.54
CA TYR A 45 -8.47 -10.85 -14.29
C TYR A 45 -9.48 -11.31 -13.23
N ARG A 46 -9.97 -12.55 -13.31
CA ARG A 46 -10.88 -13.10 -12.29
C ARG A 46 -10.22 -13.12 -10.91
N HIS A 47 -8.95 -13.49 -10.83
CA HIS A 47 -8.20 -13.46 -9.58
C HIS A 47 -8.05 -12.04 -9.02
N ASN A 48 -7.61 -11.08 -9.85
CA ASN A 48 -7.46 -9.68 -9.46
C ASN A 48 -8.80 -9.08 -8.99
N ARG A 49 -9.92 -9.48 -9.60
CA ARG A 49 -11.27 -9.07 -9.19
C ARG A 49 -11.64 -9.57 -7.80
N THR A 50 -11.38 -10.84 -7.48
CA THR A 50 -11.66 -11.38 -6.13
C THR A 50 -10.83 -10.66 -5.07
N MET A 51 -9.58 -10.33 -5.41
CA MET A 51 -8.65 -9.67 -4.49
C MET A 51 -8.94 -8.19 -4.22
N ARG A 52 -9.81 -7.56 -5.01
CA ARG A 52 -10.18 -6.12 -4.87
C ARG A 52 -10.74 -5.76 -3.49
N VAL A 53 -11.37 -6.72 -2.81
CA VAL A 53 -12.00 -6.52 -1.49
C VAL A 53 -10.98 -6.11 -0.42
N HIS A 54 -9.70 -6.44 -0.61
CA HIS A 54 -8.65 -6.07 0.33
C HIS A 54 -8.11 -4.65 0.14
N LEU A 55 -8.32 -4.03 -1.03
CA LEU A 55 -7.75 -2.70 -1.37
C LEU A 55 -8.27 -1.55 -0.51
N PRO A 56 -9.59 -1.46 -0.19
CA PRO A 56 -10.10 -0.44 0.71
C PRO A 56 -9.39 -0.42 2.06
N GLY A 57 -8.99 -1.59 2.57
CA GLY A 57 -8.21 -1.69 3.80
C GLY A 57 -6.83 -1.04 3.69
N TYR A 58 -6.13 -1.22 2.56
CA TYR A 58 -4.85 -0.54 2.31
C TYR A 58 -5.03 0.96 2.09
N LEU A 59 -6.08 1.38 1.37
CA LEU A 59 -6.41 2.79 1.19
C LEU A 59 -6.61 3.50 2.53
N LEU A 60 -7.35 2.90 3.47
CA LEU A 60 -7.57 3.49 4.79
C LEU A 60 -6.27 3.63 5.60
N LYS A 61 -5.37 2.65 5.53
CA LYS A 61 -4.05 2.70 6.20
C LYS A 61 -3.20 3.85 5.68
N TRP A 62 -3.13 4.00 4.35
CA TRP A 62 -2.37 5.07 3.72
C TRP A 62 -3.03 6.44 3.90
N LEU A 63 -4.36 6.52 3.95
CA LEU A 63 -5.09 7.75 4.32
C LEU A 63 -4.75 8.19 5.75
N CYS A 64 -4.72 7.25 6.70
CA CYS A 64 -4.30 7.53 8.06
C CYS A 64 -2.85 8.03 8.11
N ASN A 65 -1.95 7.40 7.36
CA ASN A 65 -0.56 7.85 7.24
C ASN A 65 -0.44 9.26 6.64
N CYS A 66 -1.22 9.58 5.60
CA CYS A 66 -1.30 10.93 5.04
C CYS A 66 -1.81 11.94 6.06
N ALA A 67 -2.88 11.62 6.78
CA ALA A 67 -3.43 12.50 7.81
C ALA A 67 -2.42 12.78 8.93
N LEU A 68 -1.70 11.74 9.38
CA LEU A 68 -0.65 11.86 10.39
C LEU A 68 0.53 12.70 9.88
N ALA A 69 1.01 12.45 8.66
CA ALA A 69 2.10 13.23 8.06
C ALA A 69 1.69 14.70 7.87
N PHE A 70 0.46 14.96 7.41
CA PHE A 70 -0.07 16.32 7.28
C PHE A 70 -0.16 17.04 8.62
N GLY A 71 -0.65 16.35 9.66
CA GLY A 71 -0.69 16.88 11.03
C GLY A 71 0.70 17.22 11.58
N LEU A 72 1.71 16.39 11.29
CA LEU A 72 3.10 16.67 11.66
C LEU A 72 3.65 17.90 10.92
N ILE A 73 3.40 18.02 9.61
CA ILE A 73 3.81 19.20 8.82
C ILE A 73 3.20 20.47 9.43
N MET A 74 1.89 20.48 9.70
CA MET A 74 1.20 21.61 10.34
C MET A 74 1.79 21.94 11.73
N ALA A 75 2.10 20.93 12.54
CA ALA A 75 2.69 21.13 13.85
C ALA A 75 4.11 21.73 13.77
N PHE A 76 4.90 21.33 12.78
CA PHE A 76 6.25 21.87 12.57
C PHE A 76 6.27 23.22 11.86
N ASP A 77 5.31 23.51 10.99
CA ASP A 77 5.21 24.79 10.28
C ASP A 77 5.16 25.97 11.26
N SER A 78 4.34 25.86 12.31
CA SER A 78 4.27 26.86 13.39
C SER A 78 5.56 27.03 14.19
N ARG A 79 6.47 26.05 14.19
CA ARG A 79 7.70 26.02 15.01
C ARG A 79 8.97 26.27 14.20
N THR A 80 8.92 26.09 12.88
CA THR A 80 10.09 26.23 12.00
C THR A 80 10.48 27.68 11.74
N ALA A 81 9.57 28.63 11.96
CA ALA A 81 9.85 30.07 11.85
C ALA A 81 10.98 30.58 12.79
N HIS A 82 11.27 29.85 13.87
CA HIS A 82 12.29 30.22 14.86
C HIS A 82 13.31 29.10 15.15
N ALA A 83 13.30 28.02 14.35
CA ALA A 83 14.03 26.81 14.67
C ALA A 83 15.32 26.62 13.86
N SER A 84 16.28 25.92 14.48
CA SER A 84 17.52 25.46 13.87
C SER A 84 17.27 24.46 12.72
N GLY A 85 18.24 24.36 11.80
CA GLY A 85 18.11 23.62 10.52
C GLY A 85 17.65 22.15 10.63
N LEU A 86 17.80 21.50 11.79
CA LEU A 86 17.31 20.14 12.02
C LEU A 86 15.77 20.04 11.89
N LEU A 87 15.02 21.00 12.45
CA LEU A 87 13.55 20.99 12.36
C LEU A 87 13.07 21.26 10.94
N SER A 88 13.81 22.07 10.17
CA SER A 88 13.56 22.29 8.74
C SER A 88 13.75 21.00 7.92
N VAL A 89 14.82 20.23 8.20
CA VAL A 89 15.05 18.92 7.56
C VAL A 89 13.94 17.92 7.90
N MET A 90 13.48 17.88 9.16
CA MET A 90 12.38 17.00 9.56
C MET A 90 11.05 17.38 8.88
N ALA A 91 10.75 18.68 8.76
CA ALA A 91 9.57 19.16 8.05
C ALA A 91 9.62 18.82 6.55
N ALA A 92 10.77 19.01 5.90
CA ALA A 92 10.97 18.62 4.51
C ALA A 92 10.80 17.10 4.32
N GLY A 93 11.35 16.28 5.22
CA GLY A 93 11.18 14.83 5.23
C GLY A 93 9.71 14.41 5.38
N ALA A 94 8.96 15.07 6.27
CA ALA A 94 7.53 14.83 6.44
C ALA A 94 6.74 15.17 5.16
N GLY A 95 7.09 16.26 4.47
CA GLY A 95 6.52 16.64 3.17
C GLY A 95 6.76 15.60 2.07
N VAL A 96 8.00 15.09 1.96
CA VAL A 96 8.33 14.02 0.99
C VAL A 96 7.55 12.75 1.31
N MET A 97 7.49 12.35 2.58
CA MET A 97 6.70 11.19 3.02
C MET A 97 5.21 11.33 2.69
N PHE A 98 4.65 12.53 2.88
CA PHE A 98 3.27 12.83 2.51
C PHE A 98 3.05 12.72 1.00
N ALA A 99 3.92 13.29 0.17
CA ALA A 99 3.82 13.20 -1.29
C ALA A 99 3.91 11.74 -1.81
N CYS A 100 4.83 10.95 -1.25
CA CYS A 100 4.94 9.52 -1.54
C CYS A 100 3.65 8.77 -1.16
N ALA A 101 3.11 9.04 0.03
CA ALA A 101 1.88 8.41 0.50
C ALA A 101 0.66 8.77 -0.36
N VAL A 102 0.53 10.03 -0.81
CA VAL A 102 -0.52 10.46 -1.74
C VAL A 102 -0.38 9.75 -3.09
N THR A 103 0.85 9.57 -3.58
CA THR A 103 1.09 8.83 -4.84
C THR A 103 0.61 7.38 -4.72
N VAL A 104 0.95 6.70 -3.62
CA VAL A 104 0.50 5.31 -3.37
C VAL A 104 -1.01 5.23 -3.25
N LEU A 105 -1.66 6.19 -2.59
CA LEU A 105 -3.12 6.31 -2.54
C LEU A 105 -3.73 6.46 -3.93
N PHE A 106 -3.18 7.36 -4.74
CA PHE A 106 -3.69 7.64 -6.07
C PHE A 106 -3.62 6.41 -6.97
N VAL A 107 -2.49 5.70 -6.99
CA VAL A 107 -2.34 4.48 -7.78
C VAL A 107 -3.26 3.37 -7.27
N THR A 108 -3.37 3.20 -5.95
CA THR A 108 -4.27 2.18 -5.37
C THR A 108 -5.74 2.47 -5.67
N CYS A 109 -6.13 3.75 -5.60
CA CYS A 109 -7.48 4.21 -5.96
C CYS A 109 -7.76 3.99 -7.44
N TYR A 110 -6.82 4.36 -8.32
CA TYR A 110 -6.91 4.12 -9.75
C TYR A 110 -7.13 2.63 -10.06
N ILE A 111 -6.35 1.74 -9.43
CA ILE A 111 -6.52 0.28 -9.61
C ILE A 111 -7.89 -0.18 -9.11
N TYR A 112 -8.34 0.31 -7.96
CA TYR A 112 -9.66 -0.03 -7.43
C TYR A 112 -10.78 0.38 -8.40
N VAL A 113 -10.74 1.62 -8.89
CA VAL A 113 -11.73 2.14 -9.86
C VAL A 113 -11.63 1.38 -11.18
N TYR A 114 -10.43 1.15 -11.70
CA TYR A 114 -10.20 0.39 -12.93
C TYR A 114 -10.79 -1.02 -12.87
N LEU A 115 -10.55 -1.74 -11.77
CA LEU A 115 -11.11 -3.08 -11.56
C LEU A 115 -12.60 -3.08 -11.24
N SER A 116 -13.13 -1.96 -10.74
CA SER A 116 -14.57 -1.79 -10.57
C SER A 116 -15.25 -1.54 -11.91
N HIS A 117 -14.68 -0.67 -12.75
CA HIS A 117 -15.27 -0.21 -14.00
C HIS A 117 -15.18 -1.23 -15.15
N ASN A 118 -14.08 -1.97 -15.25
CA ASN A 118 -13.93 -3.05 -16.26
C ASN A 118 -14.56 -4.39 -15.80
N GLY A 119 -15.35 -4.36 -14.72
CA GLY A 119 -16.00 -5.53 -14.14
C GLY A 119 -17.49 -5.67 -14.46
N ASP A 120 -18.07 -4.63 -15.07
CA ASP A 120 -19.46 -4.51 -15.55
C ASP A 120 -19.48 -4.63 -17.08
#